data_AF-A0A956VDL6-F1
#
_entry.id   AF-A0A956VDL6-F1
#
_cell.length_a   1.000
_cell.length_b   1.000
_cell.length_c   1.000
_cell.angle_alpha   90.00
_cell.angle_beta   90.00
_cell.angle_gamma   90.00
#
_symmetry.space_group_name_H-M   'P 1'
#
loop_
_entity.id
_entity.type
_entity.pdbx_description
1 polymer ?
#
loop_
_entity_poly.entity_id
_entity_poly.type
_entity_poly.pdbx_seq_one_letter_code
_entity_poly.pdbx_strand_id
1 'polypeptide(L)'
;MLSRRIRQANTLAMSQEGLSMHALRLIYSVVAQLSPDQEQFARVEIPLTEMQGILQVNQKNVYRDAKKAALELLNQTILLGDD
;
A
#
# COMPACT_ATOMS: atom_id res chain seq x y z
N MET A 1 -26.36 -4.65 -0.54
CA MET A 1 -25.30 -3.62 -0.70
C MET A 1 -24.33 -3.58 0.48
N LEU A 2 -24.80 -3.50 1.73
CA LEU A 2 -23.93 -3.47 2.91
C LEU A 2 -23.05 -4.74 3.04
N SER A 3 -23.65 -5.92 2.85
CA SER A 3 -22.94 -7.22 2.87
C SER A 3 -21.81 -7.31 1.85
N ARG A 4 -22.04 -6.79 0.63
CA ARG A 4 -21.03 -6.74 -0.44
C ARG A 4 -19.85 -5.85 -0.06
N ARG A 5 -20.11 -4.63 0.45
CA ARG A 5 -19.04 -3.72 0.91
C ARG A 5 -18.22 -4.32 2.05
N ILE A 6 -18.87 -5.00 3.00
CA ILE A 6 -18.20 -5.70 4.09
C ILE A 6 -17.31 -6.83 3.54
N ARG A 7 -17.81 -7.65 2.61
CA ARG A 7 -17.02 -8.71 1.98
C ARG A 7 -15.80 -8.15 1.26
N GLN A 8 -15.98 -7.11 0.42
CA GLN A 8 -14.88 -6.49 -0.31
C GLN A 8 -13.83 -5.88 0.63
N ALA A 9 -14.25 -5.21 1.70
CA ALA A 9 -13.35 -4.66 2.71
C ALA A 9 -12.56 -5.76 3.43
N ASN A 10 -13.21 -6.87 3.79
CA ASN A 10 -12.54 -8.00 4.43
C ASN A 10 -11.56 -8.69 3.48
N THR A 11 -11.92 -8.89 2.21
CA THR A 11 -11.02 -9.44 1.19
C THR A 11 -9.78 -8.57 1.02
N LEU A 12 -9.96 -7.24 0.96
CA LEU A 12 -8.85 -6.29 0.89
C LEU A 12 -7.96 -6.37 2.14
N ALA A 13 -8.55 -6.42 3.33
CA ALA A 13 -7.79 -6.55 4.58
C ALA A 13 -6.97 -7.85 4.62
N MET A 14 -7.56 -8.98 4.24
CA MET A 14 -6.87 -10.28 4.21
C MET A 14 -5.79 -10.36 3.13
N SER A 15 -5.95 -9.66 2.00
CA SER A 15 -4.95 -9.66 0.91
C SER A 15 -3.58 -9.09 1.33
N GLN A 16 -3.54 -8.36 2.44
CA GLN A 16 -2.32 -7.78 3.00
C GLN A 16 -1.43 -8.82 3.68
N GLU A 17 -1.96 -9.98 4.09
CA GLU A 17 -1.19 -11.03 4.77
C GLU A 17 -0.08 -11.64 3.89
N GLY A 18 -0.20 -11.52 2.57
CA GLY A 18 0.82 -11.98 1.61
C GLY A 18 1.90 -10.96 1.28
N LEU A 19 1.82 -9.73 1.80
CA LEU A 19 2.75 -8.66 1.49
C LEU A 19 3.96 -8.65 2.42
N SER A 20 5.11 -8.27 1.88
CA SER A 20 6.31 -8.01 2.67
C SER A 20 6.09 -6.81 3.60
N MET A 21 6.85 -6.78 4.71
CA MET A 21 6.81 -5.66 5.64
C MET A 21 7.09 -4.31 4.99
N HIS A 22 7.96 -4.28 3.97
CA HIS A 22 8.25 -3.05 3.23
C HIS A 22 7.05 -2.60 2.39
N ALA A 23 6.36 -3.52 1.73
CA ALA A 23 5.15 -3.23 0.96
C ALA A 23 4.00 -2.75 1.87
N LEU A 24 3.82 -3.39 3.04
CA LEU A 24 2.85 -2.95 4.05
C LEU A 24 3.15 -1.52 4.54
N ARG A 25 4.39 -1.24 4.94
CA ARG A 25 4.81 0.10 5.38
C ARG A 25 4.55 1.15 4.31
N LEU A 26 4.82 0.82 3.05
CA LEU A 26 4.56 1.71 1.93
C LEU A 26 3.07 1.99 1.73
N ILE A 27 2.21 0.96 1.74
CA ILE A 27 0.75 1.13 1.65
C ILE A 27 0.23 2.01 2.78
N TYR A 28 0.61 1.72 4.03
CA TYR A 28 0.11 2.48 5.18
C TYR A 28 0.58 3.94 5.15
N SER A 29 1.78 4.19 4.65
CA SER A 29 2.30 5.56 4.50
C SER A 29 1.55 6.35 3.43
N VAL A 30 1.08 5.70 2.37
CA VAL A 30 0.22 6.32 1.35
C VAL A 30 -1.18 6.58 1.91
N VAL A 31 -1.79 5.58 2.56
CA VAL A 31 -3.13 5.70 3.17
C VAL A 31 -3.17 6.82 4.21
N ALA A 32 -2.11 7.01 5.00
CA ALA A 32 -2.02 8.08 5.99
C ALA A 32 -2.04 9.50 5.38
N GLN A 33 -1.77 9.63 4.09
CA GLN A 33 -1.79 10.92 3.37
C GLN A 33 -3.14 11.19 2.68
N LEU A 34 -4.05 10.23 2.68
CA LEU A 34 -5.37 10.37 2.07
C LEU A 34 -6.36 10.94 3.08
N SER A 35 -7.14 11.94 2.64
CA SER A 35 -8.29 12.40 3.41
C SER A 35 -9.46 11.41 3.26
N PRO A 36 -10.24 11.14 4.32
CA PRO A 36 -11.47 10.33 4.22
C PRO A 36 -12.46 10.88 3.18
N ASP A 37 -12.43 12.19 2.94
CA ASP A 37 -13.36 12.90 2.07
C ASP A 37 -12.80 13.10 0.64
N GLN A 38 -11.61 12.56 0.33
CA GLN A 38 -11.03 12.66 -1.01
C GLN A 38 -11.76 11.74 -1.98
N GLU A 39 -12.58 12.32 -2.86
CA GLU A 39 -13.32 11.58 -3.89
C GLU A 39 -12.44 11.06 -5.04
N GLN A 40 -11.26 11.66 -5.24
CA GLN A 40 -10.30 11.25 -6.27
C GLN A 40 -8.95 10.91 -5.65
N PHE A 41 -8.38 9.78 -6.09
CA PHE A 41 -7.04 9.34 -5.68
C PHE A 41 -6.00 10.37 -6.13
N ALA A 42 -5.48 11.16 -5.19
CA ALA A 42 -4.37 12.07 -5.47
C ALA A 42 -3.08 11.27 -5.66
N ARG A 43 -2.24 11.71 -6.60
CA ARG A 43 -0.89 11.18 -6.72
C ARG A 43 -0.11 11.55 -5.45
N VAL A 44 0.46 10.55 -4.79
CA VAL A 44 1.34 10.72 -3.63
C VAL A 44 2.78 10.62 -4.10
N GLU A 45 3.59 11.65 -3.82
CA GLU A 45 5.02 11.66 -4.09
C GLU A 45 5.77 11.59 -2.76
N ILE A 46 6.58 10.53 -2.58
CA ILE A 46 7.35 10.30 -1.36
C ILE A 46 8.84 10.44 -1.68
N PRO A 47 9.54 11.43 -1.10
CA PRO A 47 10.98 11.57 -1.25
C PRO A 47 11.74 10.34 -0.76
N LEU A 48 12.85 10.01 -1.44
CA LEU A 48 13.73 8.89 -1.05
C LEU A 48 14.29 9.02 0.37
N THR A 49 14.49 10.24 0.84
CA THR A 49 14.94 10.55 2.21
C THR A 49 13.91 10.13 3.25
N GLU A 50 12.62 10.34 2.98
CA GLU A 50 11.53 9.91 3.86
C GLU A 50 11.30 8.39 3.77
N MET A 51 11.48 7.84 2.58
CA MET A 51 11.36 6.41 2.31
C MET A 51 12.32 5.57 3.17
N GLN A 52 13.49 6.12 3.52
CA GLN A 52 14.42 5.46 4.44
C GLN A 52 13.78 5.21 5.81
N GLY A 53 13.09 6.21 6.36
CA GLY A 53 12.38 6.12 7.62
C GLY A 53 11.17 5.20 7.54
N ILE A 54 10.39 5.32 6.46
CA ILE A 54 9.21 4.50 6.22
C ILE A 54 9.56 3.01 6.15
N LEU A 55 10.57 2.67 5.35
CA LEU A 55 10.96 1.27 5.15
C LEU A 55 11.88 0.76 6.25
N GLN A 56 12.48 1.65 7.05
CA GLN A 56 13.50 1.35 8.07
C GLN A 56 14.70 0.58 7.49
N VAL A 57 15.19 1.03 6.34
CA VAL A 57 16.31 0.41 5.62
C VAL A 57 17.55 1.29 5.66
N ASN A 58 18.70 0.71 5.33
CA ASN A 58 19.94 1.48 5.20
C ASN A 58 19.85 2.44 4.00
N GLN A 59 20.31 3.69 4.18
CA GLN A 59 20.35 4.71 3.14
C GLN A 59 21.01 4.21 1.84
N LYS A 60 22.05 3.38 1.93
CA LYS A 60 22.74 2.83 0.75
C LYS A 60 21.85 1.95 -0.14
N ASN A 61 20.80 1.36 0.43
CA ASN A 61 19.91 0.42 -0.25
C ASN A 61 18.49 0.98 -0.45
N VAL A 62 18.18 2.17 0.06
CA VAL A 62 16.81 2.68 0.15
C VAL A 62 16.09 2.70 -1.20
N TYR A 63 16.77 3.11 -2.27
CA TYR A 63 16.17 3.12 -3.62
C TYR A 63 15.81 1.72 -4.11
N ARG A 64 16.73 0.76 -3.94
CA ARG A 64 16.51 -0.63 -4.36
C ARG A 64 15.34 -1.25 -3.59
N ASP A 65 15.32 -1.05 -2.28
CA ASP A 65 14.34 -1.68 -1.40
C ASP A 65 12.95 -1.02 -1.58
N ALA A 66 12.91 0.30 -1.78
CA ALA A 66 11.68 1.02 -2.14
C ALA A 66 11.13 0.59 -3.50
N LYS A 67 11.99 0.48 -4.52
CA LYS A 67 11.58 -0.02 -5.83
C LYS A 67 11.03 -1.44 -5.74
N LYS A 68 11.66 -2.31 -4.95
CA LYS A 68 11.19 -3.69 -4.75
C LYS A 68 9.81 -3.72 -4.10
N ALA A 69 9.59 -2.94 -3.04
CA ALA A 69 8.30 -2.85 -2.37
C ALA A 69 7.20 -2.28 -3.31
N ALA A 70 7.51 -1.25 -4.08
CA ALA A 70 6.57 -0.67 -5.04
C ALA A 70 6.21 -1.67 -6.16
N LEU A 71 7.18 -2.41 -6.69
CA LEU A 71 6.93 -3.44 -7.70
C LEU A 71 6.10 -4.61 -7.14
N GLU A 72 6.34 -5.00 -5.90
CA GLU A 72 5.52 -6.01 -5.23
C GLU A 72 4.05 -5.58 -5.16
N LEU A 73 3.79 -4.34 -4.74
CA LEU A 73 2.44 -3.78 -4.71
C LEU A 73 1.80 -3.69 -6.10
N LEU A 74 2.56 -3.26 -7.12
CA LEU A 74 2.07 -3.16 -8.50
C LEU A 74 1.72 -4.52 -9.11
N ASN A 75 2.42 -5.58 -8.72
CA ASN A 75 2.17 -6.93 -9.20
C ASN A 75 1.03 -7.62 -8.43
N GLN A 76 0.57 -7.04 -7.33
CA GLN A 76 -0.50 -7.61 -6.53
C GLN A 76 -1.85 -7.34 -7.19
N THR A 77 -2.56 -8.41 -7.53
CA THR A 77 -3.94 -8.33 -8.05
C THR A 77 -4.90 -8.84 -6.98
N ILE A 78 -5.88 -8.01 -6.63
CA ILE A 78 -6.90 -8.36 -5.63
C ILE A 78 -8.22 -8.54 -6.37
N LEU A 79 -8.69 -9.78 -6.43
CA LEU A 79 -10.00 -10.10 -6.98
C LEU A 79 -11.05 -9.85 -5.89
N LEU A 80 -11.78 -8.75 -6.04
CA LEU A 80 -12.95 -8.48 -5.23
C LEU A 80 -14.12 -9.29 -5.81
N GLY A 81 -14.61 -10.28 -5.07
CA GLY A 81 -15.76 -11.08 -5.52
C GLY A 81 -16.99 -10.20 -5.76
N ASP A 82 -17.68 -10.43 -6.87
CA ASP A 82 -18.83 -9.63 -7.31
C ASP A 82 -20.20 -10.21 -6.92
N ASP A 83 -20.24 -11.40 -6.31
CA ASP A 83 -21.46 -12.13 -5.93
C ASP A 83 -21.79 -12.08 -4.41
#